data_AF-A0A1H2CVH4-F1
#
_entry.id   AF-A0A1H2CVH4-F1
#
_cell.length_a   1.000
_cell.length_b   1.000
_cell.length_c   1.000
_cell.angle_alpha   90.00
_cell.angle_beta   90.00
_cell.angle_gamma   90.00
#
_symmetry.space_group_name_H-M   'P 1'
#
loop_
_entity.id
_entity.type
_entity.pdbx_description
1 polymer ?
#
loop_
_entity_poly.entity_id
_entity_poly.type
_entity_poly.pdbx_seq_one_letter_code
_entity_poly.pdbx_strand_id
1 'polypeptide(L)'
;MTDTPEDRWKTASLRAWIMASAGSLPSYHLAYTFDHALIRDVLALVIYARATRDEIPAADVTIGQITWHLLHDDVTTLLTQTDLTAPEVADGPADTLHWLGRSYDPQHPPDMPHGRGLGGTGLEIGLHATHSAIGTILTDRHGHGPFRQGDRVLITGGEHAGTLAVIRTAGWYTDHANQTMITDPPAGYAVHVPGRVGDLHIDLQDLTADTNTPTPA
;
A
#
# COMPACT_ATOMS: atom_id res chain seq x y z
N MET A 1 -27.95 -1.30 10.23
CA MET A 1 -27.87 -2.78 10.22
C MET A 1 -26.40 -3.12 10.30
N THR A 2 -25.98 -3.98 11.21
CA THR A 2 -24.62 -4.49 11.25
C THR A 2 -24.47 -5.58 10.20
N ASP A 3 -23.50 -5.45 9.30
CA ASP A 3 -23.20 -6.46 8.29
C ASP A 3 -22.89 -7.81 8.95
N THR A 4 -23.35 -8.90 8.34
CA THR A 4 -22.90 -10.24 8.75
C THR A 4 -21.41 -10.41 8.42
N PRO A 5 -20.69 -11.36 9.07
CA PRO A 5 -19.30 -11.66 8.70
C PRO A 5 -19.13 -11.99 7.21
N GLU A 6 -20.09 -12.71 6.61
CA GLU A 6 -20.09 -13.04 5.18
C GLU A 6 -20.25 -11.79 4.30
N ASP A 7 -21.23 -10.93 4.62
CA ASP A 7 -21.46 -9.69 3.87
C ASP A 7 -20.23 -8.78 3.94
N ARG A 8 -19.64 -8.66 5.13
CA ARG A 8 -18.43 -7.88 5.37
C ARG A 8 -17.26 -8.37 4.52
N TRP A 9 -17.05 -9.69 4.42
CA TRP A 9 -16.00 -10.26 3.57
C TRP A 9 -16.26 -9.99 2.08
N LYS A 10 -17.48 -10.26 1.59
CA LYS A 10 -17.84 -10.00 0.18
C LYS A 10 -17.61 -8.53 -0.20
N THR A 11 -18.02 -7.60 0.66
CA THR A 11 -17.78 -6.17 0.45
C THR A 11 -16.29 -5.83 0.49
N ALA A 12 -15.53 -6.38 1.44
CA ALA A 12 -14.08 -6.18 1.52
C ALA A 12 -13.36 -6.66 0.24
N SER A 13 -13.63 -7.89 -0.21
CA SER A 13 -13.03 -8.47 -1.42
C SER A 13 -13.38 -7.68 -2.68
N LEU A 14 -14.63 -7.22 -2.82
CA LEU A 14 -15.03 -6.40 -3.96
C LEU A 14 -14.29 -5.06 -3.98
N ARG A 15 -14.22 -4.38 -2.84
CA ARG A 15 -13.50 -3.10 -2.72
C ARG A 15 -12.02 -3.27 -3.00
N ALA A 16 -11.42 -4.32 -2.44
CA ALA A 16 -10.04 -4.67 -2.68
C ALA A 16 -9.75 -4.93 -4.17
N TRP A 17 -10.65 -5.61 -4.88
CA TRP A 17 -10.51 -5.83 -6.32
C TRP A 17 -10.54 -4.51 -7.12
N ILE A 18 -11.46 -3.60 -6.78
CA ILE A 18 -11.54 -2.28 -7.41
C ILE A 18 -10.25 -1.48 -7.17
N MET A 19 -9.76 -1.46 -5.92
CA MET A 19 -8.55 -0.73 -5.56
C MET A 19 -7.30 -1.34 -6.20
N ALA A 20 -7.15 -2.66 -6.13
CA ALA A 20 -6.05 -3.38 -6.76
C ALA A 20 -6.05 -3.20 -8.29
N SER A 21 -7.21 -2.98 -8.92
CA SER A 21 -7.31 -2.66 -10.36
C SER A 21 -6.89 -1.22 -10.65
N ALA A 22 -7.23 -0.28 -9.77
CA ALA A 22 -6.90 1.14 -9.93
C ALA A 22 -5.41 1.43 -9.69
N GLY A 23 -4.77 0.75 -8.74
CA GLY A 23 -3.33 0.88 -8.48
C GLY A 23 -2.44 0.11 -9.46
N SER A 24 -3.05 -0.61 -10.41
CA SER A 24 -2.35 -1.45 -11.38
C SER A 24 -1.93 -0.60 -12.58
N LEU A 25 -0.62 -0.54 -12.87
CA LEU A 25 -0.06 0.30 -13.93
C LEU A 25 -0.75 0.02 -15.29
N PRO A 26 -1.10 1.06 -16.07
CA PRO A 26 -1.88 0.92 -17.32
C PRO A 26 -1.21 0.09 -18.43
N SER A 27 0.04 -0.35 -18.25
CA SER A 27 0.81 -1.15 -19.21
C SER A 27 0.71 -2.66 -19.01
N TYR A 28 -0.01 -3.16 -18.01
CA TYR A 28 -0.25 -4.60 -17.83
C TYR A 28 -1.74 -4.88 -17.55
N HIS A 29 -2.32 -5.85 -18.25
CA HIS A 29 -3.63 -6.41 -17.91
C HIS A 29 -3.52 -7.18 -16.58
N LEU A 30 -3.48 -6.43 -15.47
CA LEU A 30 -3.08 -6.92 -14.15
C LEU A 30 -4.17 -7.73 -13.45
N ALA A 31 -5.44 -7.65 -13.87
CA ALA A 31 -6.58 -8.31 -13.20
C ALA A 31 -6.44 -9.84 -13.00
N TYR A 32 -5.49 -10.50 -13.67
CA TYR A 32 -5.20 -11.93 -13.54
C TYR A 32 -3.73 -12.23 -13.22
N THR A 33 -2.96 -11.23 -12.79
CA THR A 33 -1.57 -11.42 -12.40
C THR A 33 -1.45 -11.79 -10.92
N PHE A 34 -0.37 -12.48 -10.56
CA PHE A 34 -0.05 -12.81 -9.17
C PHE A 34 -0.05 -11.56 -8.28
N ASP A 35 0.59 -10.49 -8.75
CA ASP A 35 0.69 -9.22 -8.01
C ASP A 35 -0.68 -8.63 -7.71
N HIS A 36 -1.63 -8.70 -8.65
CA HIS A 36 -2.98 -8.22 -8.42
C HIS A 36 -3.75 -9.07 -7.41
N ALA A 37 -3.66 -10.40 -7.48
CA ALA A 37 -4.29 -11.29 -6.50
C ALA A 37 -3.73 -11.04 -5.10
N LEU A 38 -2.41 -10.89 -5.00
CA LEU A 38 -1.70 -10.61 -3.76
C LEU A 38 -2.07 -9.23 -3.18
N ILE A 39 -2.12 -8.18 -4.00
CA ILE A 39 -2.57 -6.84 -3.57
C ILE A 39 -4.03 -6.87 -3.14
N ARG A 40 -4.91 -7.49 -3.93
CA ARG A 40 -6.33 -7.66 -3.61
C ARG A 40 -6.50 -8.37 -2.26
N ASP A 41 -5.78 -9.45 -2.03
CA ASP A 41 -5.98 -10.29 -0.85
C ASP A 41 -5.50 -9.62 0.43
N VAL A 42 -4.38 -8.90 0.37
CA VAL A 42 -3.92 -8.05 1.49
C VAL A 42 -4.92 -6.94 1.76
N LEU A 43 -5.41 -6.23 0.73
CA LEU A 43 -6.42 -5.18 0.90
C LEU A 43 -7.72 -5.72 1.50
N ALA A 44 -8.18 -6.88 1.03
CA ALA A 44 -9.41 -7.51 1.50
C ALA A 44 -9.28 -7.87 2.99
N LEU A 45 -8.15 -8.45 3.40
CA LEU A 45 -7.87 -8.75 4.81
C LEU A 45 -7.82 -7.50 5.68
N VAL A 46 -7.13 -6.44 5.24
CA VAL A 46 -7.05 -5.18 6.01
C VAL A 46 -8.44 -4.55 6.16
N ILE A 47 -9.22 -4.47 5.07
CA ILE A 47 -10.59 -3.92 5.10
C ILE A 47 -11.48 -4.75 6.04
N TYR A 48 -11.47 -6.08 5.89
CA TYR A 48 -12.28 -6.97 6.70
C TYR A 48 -11.92 -6.90 8.18
N ALA A 49 -10.62 -6.95 8.50
CA ALA A 49 -10.14 -6.91 9.86
C ALA A 49 -10.48 -5.58 10.54
N ARG A 50 -10.31 -4.47 9.81
CA ARG A 50 -10.69 -3.15 10.31
C ARG A 50 -12.19 -3.04 10.57
N ALA A 51 -13.01 -3.44 9.61
CA ALA A 51 -14.47 -3.42 9.75
C ALA A 51 -14.97 -4.29 10.90
N THR A 52 -14.34 -5.46 11.11
CA THR A 52 -14.69 -6.36 12.20
C THR A 52 -14.29 -5.83 13.56
N ARG A 53 -13.05 -5.33 13.70
CA ARG A 53 -12.54 -4.78 14.96
C ARG A 53 -13.31 -3.55 15.43
N ASP A 54 -13.65 -2.66 14.50
CA ASP A 54 -14.32 -1.40 14.83
C ASP A 54 -15.85 -1.52 14.80
N GLU A 55 -16.39 -2.70 14.49
CA GLU A 55 -17.83 -2.95 14.33
C GLU A 55 -18.52 -2.00 13.32
N ILE A 56 -17.81 -1.63 12.26
CA ILE A 56 -18.31 -0.77 11.17
C ILE A 56 -18.59 -1.57 9.89
N PRO A 57 -19.43 -1.06 8.97
CA PRO A 57 -19.58 -1.65 7.65
C PRO A 57 -18.26 -1.67 6.88
N ALA A 58 -18.00 -2.75 6.13
CA ALA A 58 -16.80 -2.83 5.29
C ALA A 58 -16.75 -1.76 4.20
N ALA A 59 -17.91 -1.22 3.81
CA ALA A 59 -17.99 -0.08 2.88
C ALA A 59 -17.41 1.21 3.45
N ASP A 60 -17.45 1.36 4.78
CA ASP A 60 -17.10 2.60 5.48
C ASP A 60 -15.62 2.67 5.87
N VAL A 61 -14.86 1.57 5.74
CA VAL A 61 -13.41 1.58 5.95
C VAL A 61 -12.74 2.47 4.90
N THR A 62 -12.17 3.59 5.33
CA THR A 62 -11.60 4.59 4.41
C THR A 62 -10.25 4.15 3.84
N ILE A 63 -9.86 4.73 2.69
CA ILE A 63 -8.51 4.52 2.16
C ILE A 63 -7.44 4.98 3.17
N GLY A 64 -7.70 6.04 3.94
CA GLY A 64 -6.76 6.52 4.95
C GLY A 64 -6.50 5.51 6.07
N GLN A 65 -7.54 4.82 6.55
CA GLN A 65 -7.39 3.75 7.54
C GLN A 65 -6.60 2.55 6.99
N ILE A 66 -6.85 2.17 5.73
CA ILE A 66 -6.10 1.11 5.04
C ILE A 66 -4.62 1.50 4.93
N THR A 67 -4.34 2.70 4.43
CA THR A 67 -2.97 3.23 4.27
C THR A 67 -2.25 3.30 5.61
N TRP A 68 -2.93 3.73 6.69
CA TRP A 68 -2.34 3.79 8.03
C TRP A 68 -1.78 2.44 8.47
N HIS A 69 -2.56 1.37 8.36
CA HIS A 69 -2.10 0.04 8.76
C HIS A 69 -0.96 -0.48 7.88
N LEU A 70 -1.01 -0.21 6.57
CA LEU A 70 0.05 -0.60 5.64
C LEU A 70 1.38 0.13 5.89
N LEU A 71 1.34 1.39 6.32
CA LEU A 71 2.53 2.23 6.55
C LEU A 71 3.24 1.95 7.87
N HIS A 72 2.52 1.50 8.89
CA HIS A 72 3.06 1.32 10.24
C HIS A 72 3.39 -0.14 10.55
N ASP A 73 3.46 -1.00 9.52
CA ASP A 73 3.65 -2.46 9.63
C ASP A 73 2.71 -3.13 10.64
N ASP A 74 1.57 -2.50 10.93
CA ASP A 74 0.64 -2.92 11.97
C ASP A 74 -0.46 -3.86 11.42
N VAL A 75 -0.31 -4.29 10.17
CA VAL A 75 -1.23 -5.26 9.55
C VAL A 75 -1.17 -6.59 10.30
N THR A 76 0.01 -7.07 10.68
CA THR A 76 0.14 -8.34 11.42
C THR A 76 -0.59 -8.28 12.77
N THR A 77 -0.44 -7.16 13.50
CA THR A 77 -1.18 -6.93 14.76
C THR A 77 -2.68 -6.88 14.51
N LEU A 78 -3.12 -6.13 13.49
CA LEU A 78 -4.54 -6.03 13.13
C LEU A 78 -5.13 -7.41 12.84
N LEU A 79 -4.45 -8.22 12.02
CA LEU A 79 -4.92 -9.56 11.64
C LEU A 79 -4.94 -10.53 12.83
N THR A 80 -3.93 -10.50 13.69
CA THR A 80 -3.87 -11.40 14.87
C THR A 80 -4.88 -11.06 15.95
N GLN A 81 -5.31 -9.80 16.05
CA GLN A 81 -6.31 -9.33 17.01
C GLN A 81 -7.75 -9.45 16.50
N THR A 82 -7.94 -9.81 15.23
CA THR A 82 -9.26 -9.90 14.61
C THR A 82 -9.70 -11.36 14.54
N ASP A 83 -10.97 -11.63 14.85
CA ASP A 83 -11.58 -12.88 14.49
C ASP A 83 -11.73 -12.97 12.96
N LEU A 84 -10.93 -13.85 12.34
CA LEU A 84 -10.94 -14.11 10.90
C LEU A 84 -11.83 -15.31 10.54
N THR A 85 -12.63 -15.83 11.47
CA THR A 85 -13.59 -16.89 11.17
C THR A 85 -14.85 -16.29 10.55
N ALA A 86 -14.82 -16.04 9.24
CA ALA A 86 -16.07 -15.93 8.48
C ALA A 86 -16.53 -17.36 8.14
N PRO A 87 -17.62 -17.86 8.74
CA PRO A 87 -18.07 -19.22 8.44
C PRO A 87 -18.53 -19.31 6.98
N GLU A 88 -18.02 -20.33 6.28
CA GLU A 88 -18.57 -20.87 5.02
C GLU A 88 -18.50 -19.99 3.75
N VAL A 89 -17.51 -19.09 3.62
CA VAL A 89 -17.23 -18.41 2.35
C VAL A 89 -16.03 -19.05 1.64
N ALA A 90 -16.20 -19.46 0.39
CA ALA A 90 -15.09 -19.89 -0.46
C ALA A 90 -14.07 -18.74 -0.60
N ASP A 91 -12.79 -19.06 -0.42
CA ASP A 91 -11.72 -18.05 -0.30
C ASP A 91 -12.00 -17.02 0.81
N GLY A 92 -12.45 -17.50 1.97
CA GLY A 92 -12.71 -16.67 3.15
C GLY A 92 -11.43 -16.08 3.77
N PRO A 93 -11.55 -15.16 4.75
CA PRO A 93 -10.40 -14.45 5.33
C PRO A 93 -9.36 -15.40 5.96
N ALA A 94 -9.78 -16.49 6.59
CA ALA A 94 -8.86 -17.50 7.11
C ALA A 94 -8.08 -18.24 6.00
N ASP A 95 -8.76 -18.60 4.90
CA ASP A 95 -8.13 -19.27 3.75
C ASP A 95 -7.17 -18.32 3.01
N THR A 96 -7.57 -17.05 2.85
CA THR A 96 -6.72 -16.00 2.28
C THR A 96 -5.47 -15.77 3.12
N LEU A 97 -5.60 -15.67 4.44
CA LEU A 97 -4.45 -15.54 5.33
C LEU A 97 -3.54 -16.77 5.26
N HIS A 98 -4.13 -17.97 5.24
CA HIS A 98 -3.38 -19.20 5.08
C HIS A 98 -2.60 -19.22 3.75
N TRP A 99 -3.22 -18.79 2.65
CA TRP A 99 -2.57 -18.67 1.34
C TRP A 99 -1.40 -17.67 1.36
N LEU A 100 -1.60 -16.46 1.91
CA LEU A 100 -0.53 -15.45 2.06
C LEU A 100 0.60 -15.90 2.99
N GLY A 101 0.29 -16.72 3.99
CA GLY A 101 1.27 -17.27 4.92
C GLY A 101 2.16 -18.38 4.33
N ARG A 102 1.86 -18.88 3.12
CA ARG A 102 2.69 -19.90 2.49
C ARG A 102 4.05 -19.32 2.10
N SER A 103 5.10 -20.08 2.40
CA SER A 103 6.42 -19.83 1.84
C SER A 103 6.39 -20.13 0.34
N TYR A 104 7.09 -19.34 -0.46
CA TYR A 104 7.28 -19.63 -1.88
C TYR A 104 7.92 -21.00 -2.07
N ASP A 105 7.27 -21.87 -2.84
CA ASP A 105 7.84 -23.14 -3.28
C ASP A 105 8.18 -23.09 -4.77
N PRO A 106 9.47 -23.05 -5.15
CA PRO A 106 9.89 -23.03 -6.54
C PRO A 106 9.57 -24.34 -7.31
N GLN A 107 9.18 -25.42 -6.63
CA GLN A 107 8.87 -26.72 -7.23
C GLN A 107 7.36 -26.98 -7.42
N HIS A 108 6.49 -26.08 -6.95
CA HIS A 108 5.06 -26.20 -7.22
C HIS A 108 4.74 -25.94 -8.71
N PRO A 109 3.74 -26.63 -9.28
CA PRO A 109 3.42 -26.54 -10.70
C PRO A 109 3.11 -25.11 -11.15
N PRO A 110 3.46 -24.75 -12.40
CA PRO A 110 3.40 -23.39 -12.97
C PRO A 110 1.98 -22.79 -13.05
N ASP A 111 0.97 -23.57 -12.68
CA ASP A 111 -0.45 -23.27 -12.70
C ASP A 111 -0.87 -22.37 -11.51
N MET A 112 0.02 -22.15 -10.53
CA MET A 112 -0.13 -21.08 -9.53
C MET A 112 0.53 -19.79 -10.04
N PRO A 113 -0.14 -18.62 -9.90
CA PRO A 113 0.36 -17.39 -10.49
C PRO A 113 1.75 -17.05 -9.95
N HIS A 114 2.69 -16.82 -10.84
CA HIS A 114 4.11 -16.76 -10.55
C HIS A 114 4.51 -15.53 -9.73
N GLY A 115 5.04 -15.74 -8.52
CA GLY A 115 5.90 -14.79 -7.82
C GLY A 115 7.34 -14.93 -8.31
N ARG A 116 7.94 -13.86 -8.85
CA ARG A 116 9.39 -13.80 -9.07
C ARG A 116 10.08 -13.64 -7.70
N GLY A 117 11.11 -14.45 -7.50
CA GLY A 117 11.75 -14.67 -6.20
C GLY A 117 12.24 -13.41 -5.49
N LEU A 118 11.83 -13.27 -4.22
CA LEU A 118 12.43 -12.36 -3.26
C LEU A 118 12.75 -13.02 -1.91
N GLY A 119 12.38 -14.29 -1.68
CA GLY A 119 12.66 -14.98 -0.41
C GLY A 119 11.96 -14.32 0.78
N GLY A 120 10.70 -14.69 1.02
CA GLY A 120 9.87 -14.17 2.12
C GLY A 120 8.51 -14.86 2.13
N THR A 121 7.70 -14.60 3.16
CA THR A 121 6.28 -15.04 3.14
C THR A 121 5.49 -14.25 2.10
N GLY A 122 4.47 -14.85 1.48
CA GLY A 122 3.61 -14.16 0.52
C GLY A 122 2.99 -12.87 1.09
N LEU A 123 2.77 -12.83 2.41
CA LEU A 123 2.27 -11.67 3.13
C LEU A 123 3.23 -10.47 3.10
N GLU A 124 4.53 -10.66 3.32
CA GLU A 124 5.50 -9.54 3.32
C GLU A 124 5.65 -8.90 1.94
N ILE A 125 5.72 -9.74 0.90
CA ILE A 125 5.70 -9.30 -0.50
C ILE A 125 4.36 -8.62 -0.79
N GLY A 126 3.27 -9.21 -0.30
CA GLY A 126 1.92 -8.69 -0.15
C GLY A 126 1.86 -7.23 0.24
N LEU A 127 2.36 -6.97 1.45
CA LEU A 127 2.32 -5.66 2.09
C LEU A 127 3.11 -4.63 1.28
N HIS A 128 4.30 -4.99 0.80
CA HIS A 128 5.13 -4.09 0.01
C HIS A 128 4.46 -3.69 -1.33
N ALA A 129 3.93 -4.66 -2.06
CA ALA A 129 3.21 -4.41 -3.31
C ALA A 129 1.94 -3.59 -3.07
N THR A 130 1.20 -3.91 -2.01
CA THR A 130 -0.04 -3.21 -1.64
C THR A 130 0.22 -1.76 -1.25
N HIS A 131 1.27 -1.51 -0.47
CA HIS A 131 1.68 -0.16 -0.10
C HIS A 131 1.99 0.68 -1.35
N SER A 132 2.73 0.09 -2.31
CA SER A 132 3.05 0.76 -3.57
C SER A 132 1.80 1.11 -4.38
N ALA A 133 0.86 0.15 -4.51
CA ALA A 133 -0.39 0.36 -5.25
C ALA A 133 -1.29 1.43 -4.62
N ILE A 134 -1.36 1.47 -3.29
CA ILE A 134 -2.08 2.52 -2.55
C ILE A 134 -1.43 3.89 -2.79
N GLY A 135 -0.10 3.97 -2.79
CA GLY A 135 0.62 5.19 -3.16
C GLY A 135 0.22 5.73 -4.54
N THR A 136 0.07 4.84 -5.53
CA THR A 136 -0.43 5.21 -6.88
C THR A 136 -1.86 5.73 -6.83
N ILE A 137 -2.78 5.03 -6.17
CA ILE A 137 -4.19 5.46 -6.07
C ILE A 137 -4.31 6.84 -5.41
N LEU A 138 -3.54 7.08 -4.35
CA LEU A 138 -3.53 8.36 -3.66
C LEU A 138 -3.01 9.46 -4.57
N THR A 139 -1.90 9.21 -5.26
CA THR A 139 -1.31 10.14 -6.21
C THR A 139 -2.25 10.48 -7.36
N ASP A 140 -3.01 9.51 -7.89
CA ASP A 140 -3.99 9.75 -8.95
C ASP A 140 -5.19 10.58 -8.46
N ARG A 141 -5.60 10.40 -7.20
CA ARG A 141 -6.77 11.10 -6.62
C ARG A 141 -6.47 12.50 -6.14
N HIS A 142 -5.29 12.70 -5.56
CA HIS A 142 -4.89 13.89 -4.83
C HIS A 142 -3.82 14.69 -5.57
N GLY A 143 -3.20 14.09 -6.59
CA GLY A 143 -2.12 14.69 -7.36
C GLY A 143 -0.75 14.41 -6.74
N HIS A 144 0.29 14.81 -7.48
CA HIS A 144 1.68 14.54 -7.13
C HIS A 144 2.28 15.55 -6.12
N GLY A 145 1.53 16.58 -5.73
CA GLY A 145 2.12 17.78 -5.14
C GLY A 145 3.04 18.50 -6.15
N PRO A 146 4.05 19.27 -5.69
CA PRO A 146 4.93 20.02 -6.59
C PRO A 146 6.00 19.19 -7.31
N PHE A 147 6.26 17.95 -6.89
CA PHE A 147 7.31 17.10 -7.47
C PHE A 147 6.77 15.76 -7.97
N ARG A 148 7.38 15.25 -9.03
CA ARG A 148 7.09 13.95 -9.65
C ARG A 148 8.22 12.96 -9.41
N GLN A 149 7.91 11.67 -9.54
CA GLN A 149 8.93 10.63 -9.55
C GLN A 149 9.98 10.92 -10.63
N GLY A 150 11.26 10.92 -10.22
CA GLY A 150 12.41 11.24 -11.07
C GLY A 150 12.87 12.70 -10.99
N ASP A 151 12.08 13.61 -10.40
CA ASP A 151 12.51 15.00 -10.24
C ASP A 151 13.72 15.10 -9.31
N ARG A 152 14.63 16.01 -9.64
CA ARG A 152 15.77 16.35 -8.79
C ARG A 152 15.40 17.48 -7.85
N VAL A 153 15.69 17.28 -6.56
CA VAL A 153 15.39 18.22 -5.50
C VAL A 153 16.62 18.47 -4.64
N LEU A 154 16.67 19.64 -4.02
CA LEU A 154 17.64 19.98 -2.97
C LEU A 154 16.95 19.85 -1.62
N ILE A 155 17.58 19.13 -0.71
CA ILE A 155 17.15 19.01 0.68
C ILE A 155 17.56 20.29 1.42
N THR A 156 16.62 20.99 2.04
CA THR A 156 16.85 22.28 2.72
C THR A 156 16.84 22.18 4.25
N GLY A 157 16.30 21.10 4.81
CA GLY A 157 16.19 20.88 6.26
C GLY A 157 16.84 19.58 6.76
N GLY A 158 17.02 19.50 8.08
CA GLY A 158 17.51 18.29 8.76
C GLY A 158 18.99 17.95 8.53
N GLU A 159 19.37 16.70 8.84
CA GLU A 159 20.75 16.19 8.75
C GLU A 159 21.31 16.20 7.31
N HIS A 160 20.44 16.16 6.31
CA HIS A 160 20.81 16.06 4.90
C HIS A 160 20.72 17.39 4.14
N ALA A 161 20.55 18.52 4.85
CA ALA A 161 20.47 19.85 4.24
C ALA A 161 21.69 20.15 3.32
N GLY A 162 21.42 20.72 2.15
CA GLY A 162 22.41 20.99 1.10
C GLY A 162 22.68 19.81 0.16
N THR A 163 22.03 18.66 0.35
CA THR A 163 22.24 17.47 -0.49
C THR A 163 21.20 17.40 -1.61
N LEU A 164 21.65 17.08 -2.83
CA LEU A 164 20.75 16.79 -3.95
C LEU A 164 20.22 15.36 -3.85
N ALA A 165 18.93 15.19 -4.12
CA ALA A 165 18.24 13.92 -4.12
C ALA A 165 17.32 13.78 -5.34
N VAL A 166 16.84 12.56 -5.58
CA VAL A 166 15.86 12.27 -6.64
C VAL A 166 14.59 11.74 -6.01
N ILE A 167 13.44 12.31 -6.36
CA ILE A 167 12.14 11.84 -5.88
C ILE A 167 11.91 10.41 -6.39
N ARG A 168 11.61 9.50 -5.47
CA ARG A 168 11.19 8.12 -5.79
C ARG A 168 9.69 7.98 -5.78
N THR A 169 9.05 8.41 -4.71
CA THR A 169 7.59 8.34 -4.57
C THR A 169 7.07 9.44 -3.64
N ALA A 170 5.80 9.80 -3.81
CA ALA A 170 5.09 10.68 -2.90
C ALA A 170 4.96 10.03 -1.52
N GLY A 171 5.29 10.78 -0.47
CA GLY A 171 5.15 10.38 0.92
C GLY A 171 3.83 10.89 1.47
N TRP A 172 2.93 9.95 1.78
CA TRP A 172 1.64 10.24 2.41
C TRP A 172 1.80 10.13 3.93
N TYR A 173 1.53 11.23 4.63
CA TYR A 173 1.57 11.22 6.09
C TYR A 173 0.24 10.74 6.63
N THR A 174 0.31 10.17 7.81
CA THR A 174 -0.86 9.70 8.52
C THR A 174 -1.00 10.45 9.83
N ASP A 175 -2.24 10.67 10.22
CA ASP A 175 -2.59 11.12 11.55
C ASP A 175 -2.67 9.90 12.46
N HIS A 176 -1.65 9.73 13.31
CA HIS A 176 -1.57 8.60 14.22
C HIS A 176 -2.68 8.62 15.28
N ALA A 177 -3.12 9.80 15.72
CA ALA A 177 -4.16 9.92 16.75
C ALA A 177 -5.54 9.48 16.22
N ASN A 178 -5.80 9.79 14.95
CA ASN A 178 -7.08 9.48 14.30
C ASN A 178 -7.04 8.19 13.46
N GLN A 179 -5.87 7.57 13.28
CA GLN A 179 -5.66 6.41 12.39
C GLN A 179 -6.13 6.68 10.95
N THR A 180 -5.89 7.89 10.48
CA THR A 180 -6.29 8.36 9.14
C THR A 180 -5.08 8.86 8.36
N MET A 181 -5.28 9.14 7.07
CA MET A 181 -4.30 9.83 6.26
C MET A 181 -4.51 11.34 6.36
N ILE A 182 -3.44 12.13 6.41
CA ILE A 182 -3.51 13.58 6.23
C ILE A 182 -3.77 13.83 4.74
N THR A 183 -4.92 14.42 4.41
CA THR A 183 -5.33 14.65 3.03
C THR A 183 -4.72 15.94 2.47
N ASP A 184 -4.12 15.81 1.28
CA ASP A 184 -3.69 16.81 0.30
C ASP A 184 -2.99 18.10 0.77
N PRO A 185 -1.80 18.43 0.22
CA PRO A 185 -0.93 17.67 -0.71
C PRO A 185 -0.19 16.50 -0.01
N PRO A 186 0.61 15.67 -0.73
CA PRO A 186 1.59 14.82 -0.08
C PRO A 186 2.40 15.64 0.91
N ALA A 187 2.45 15.23 2.17
CA ALA A 187 3.16 15.98 3.19
C ALA A 187 4.69 15.81 3.09
N GLY A 188 5.19 14.99 2.15
CA GLY A 188 6.60 14.77 1.89
C GLY A 188 6.85 13.74 0.79
N TYR A 189 8.09 13.26 0.69
CA TYR A 189 8.54 12.35 -0.37
C TYR A 189 9.58 11.36 0.15
N ALA A 190 9.56 10.15 -0.39
CA ALA A 190 10.71 9.27 -0.33
C ALA A 190 11.68 9.66 -1.45
N VAL A 191 12.93 9.94 -1.08
CA VAL A 191 13.96 10.43 -1.99
C VAL A 191 15.19 9.53 -1.94
N HIS A 192 15.83 9.36 -3.10
CA HIS A 192 17.12 8.70 -3.21
C HIS A 192 18.24 9.72 -3.04
N VAL A 193 19.02 9.54 -1.99
CA VAL A 193 20.22 10.34 -1.71
C VAL A 193 21.46 9.58 -2.19
N PRO A 194 22.30 10.16 -3.07
CA PRO A 194 23.51 9.50 -3.54
C PRO A 194 24.41 9.05 -2.38
N GLY A 195 24.85 7.79 -2.41
CA GLY A 195 25.72 7.21 -1.37
C GLY A 195 24.99 6.66 -0.14
N ARG A 196 23.66 6.82 -0.05
CA ARG A 196 22.84 6.20 1.01
C ARG A 196 22.21 4.89 0.51
N VAL A 197 22.16 3.89 1.39
CA VAL A 197 21.40 2.66 1.15
C VAL A 197 19.95 2.89 1.60
N GLY A 198 19.00 2.59 0.70
CA GLY A 198 17.58 2.81 0.92
C GLY A 198 17.13 4.25 0.65
N ASP A 199 15.81 4.45 0.70
CA ASP A 199 15.19 5.75 0.49
C ASP A 199 15.09 6.52 1.81
N LEU A 200 15.13 7.85 1.70
CA LEU A 200 14.98 8.78 2.82
C LEU A 200 13.63 9.49 2.71
N HIS A 201 12.83 9.44 3.77
CA HIS A 201 11.57 10.20 3.82
C HIS A 201 11.85 11.62 4.30
N ILE A 202 11.39 12.62 3.56
CA ILE A 202 11.58 14.05 3.86
C ILE A 202 10.26 14.81 3.69
N ASP A 203 9.98 15.70 4.64
CA ASP A 203 8.83 16.59 4.60
C ASP A 203 8.89 17.53 3.39
N LEU A 204 7.74 17.85 2.81
CA LEU A 204 7.65 18.73 1.63
C LEU A 204 8.30 20.10 1.88
N GLN A 205 8.20 20.62 3.11
CA GLN A 205 8.79 21.92 3.49
C GLN A 205 10.33 21.92 3.47
N ASP A 206 10.95 20.74 3.52
CA ASP A 206 12.40 20.55 3.53
C ASP A 206 12.95 20.19 2.13
N LEU A 207 12.16 20.42 1.08
CA LEU A 207 12.53 20.18 -0.31
C LEU A 207 12.32 21.42 -1.16
N THR A 208 13.26 21.67 -2.08
CA THR A 208 13.10 22.67 -3.15
C THR A 208 13.54 22.10 -4.49
N ALA A 209 12.99 22.62 -5.59
CA ALA A 209 13.38 22.19 -6.92
C ALA A 209 14.86 22.51 -7.16
N ASP A 210 15.62 21.58 -7.75
CA ASP A 210 16.96 21.91 -8.26
C ASP A 210 16.80 22.82 -9.49
N THR A 211 17.00 24.12 -9.28
CA THR A 211 16.90 25.15 -10.33
C THR A 211 17.90 24.97 -11.47
N ASN A 212 18.84 24.01 -11.35
CA ASN A 212 19.78 23.66 -12.42
C ASN A 212 19.30 22.49 -13.29
N THR A 213 18.11 21.94 -13.03
CA THR A 213 17.54 20.86 -13.85
C THR A 213 16.76 21.47 -15.01
N PRO A 214 17.14 21.21 -16.28
CA PRO A 214 16.36 21.69 -17.41
C PRO A 214 14.95 21.07 -17.39
N THR A 215 13.91 21.90 -17.43
CA THR A 215 12.53 21.44 -17.55
C THR A 215 12.39 20.59 -18.81
N PRO A 216 11.94 19.33 -18.74
CA PRO A 216 11.60 18.58 -19.94
C PRO A 216 10.46 19.31 -20.67
N ALA A 217 10.69 19.60 -21.95
CA ALA A 217 9.74 20.29 -22.83
C ALA A 217 8.48 19.46 -23.11
#